data_AF-A0A956IE56-F1
#
_entry.id   AF-A0A956IE56-F1
#
_cell.length_a   1.000
_cell.length_b   1.000
_cell.length_c   1.000
_cell.angle_alpha   90.00
_cell.angle_beta   90.00
_cell.angle_gamma   90.00
#
_symmetry.space_group_name_H-M   'P 1'
#
loop_
_entity.id
_entity.type
_entity.pdbx_description
1 polymer ?
#
loop_
_entity_poly.entity_id
_entity_poly.type
_entity_poly.pdbx_seq_one_letter_code
_entity_poly.pdbx_strand_id
1 'polypeptide(L)'
;MKRSVLLALALALAGVFPPPSRADQPAPSASTAGAVPSPRVRSLVDHPPPRELSPPPSEEQWQSAEHVALARPLHHRCQAQMIREWLRVRCEMFPHSGAVVLGPTDDVTISLHENREKPLGVGHGEVIFPMRPGPSRLIHLSGVFEDLGIPYWAYVAIAISFQWPEGEPSPIVTTTPNAFQRDWLMGMHLGTSEEGKAKGLPTHHGSERLGYPMVLAVDSGSLADRAGARAGDYINLSQESLRGMDEIHERIAFQDGDSVKLILQRGAAIRPLWLPLRR
;
A
#
# COMPACT_ATOMS: atom_id res chain seq x y z
N MET A 1 17.20 -32.17 -53.82
CA MET A 1 17.86 -30.89 -54.17
C MET A 1 18.57 -30.38 -52.92
N LYS A 2 19.89 -30.22 -52.99
CA LYS A 2 20.78 -29.81 -51.89
C LYS A 2 20.83 -28.28 -51.78
N ARG A 3 20.71 -27.72 -50.57
CA ARG A 3 21.16 -26.36 -50.24
C ARG A 3 21.85 -26.36 -48.88
N SER A 4 23.18 -26.42 -48.94
CA SER A 4 24.11 -25.98 -47.92
C SER A 4 24.20 -24.43 -47.91
N VAL A 5 24.93 -23.87 -46.93
CA VAL A 5 25.52 -22.50 -46.81
C VAL A 5 24.93 -21.74 -45.61
N LEU A 6 25.67 -21.08 -44.70
CA LEU A 6 27.08 -21.02 -44.29
C LEU A 6 27.07 -20.44 -42.86
N LEU A 7 27.89 -20.98 -41.97
CA LEU A 7 28.25 -20.36 -40.68
C LEU A 7 29.15 -19.15 -40.96
N ALA A 8 28.87 -17.99 -40.36
CA ALA A 8 29.81 -16.88 -40.26
C ALA A 8 30.14 -16.64 -38.79
N LEU A 9 31.37 -16.97 -38.44
CA LEU A 9 32.01 -16.79 -37.13
C LEU A 9 32.62 -15.38 -37.12
N ALA A 10 32.14 -14.49 -36.25
CA ALA A 10 32.74 -13.16 -36.06
C ALA A 10 33.60 -13.15 -34.78
N LEU A 11 34.92 -13.17 -34.94
CA LEU A 11 35.88 -12.86 -33.88
C LEU A 11 35.86 -11.34 -33.63
N ALA A 12 35.51 -10.92 -32.42
CA ALA A 12 35.74 -9.55 -31.95
C ALA A 12 37.05 -9.50 -31.16
N LEU A 13 38.06 -8.84 -31.73
CA LEU A 13 39.30 -8.49 -31.05
C LEU A 13 39.06 -7.39 -30.01
N ALA A 14 39.44 -7.65 -28.76
CA ALA A 14 39.46 -6.68 -27.68
C ALA A 14 40.66 -5.73 -27.84
N GLY A 15 40.39 -4.46 -28.19
CA GLY A 15 41.37 -3.38 -28.15
C GLY A 15 41.36 -2.70 -26.78
N VAL A 16 42.45 -2.83 -26.04
CA VAL A 16 42.71 -2.12 -24.79
C VAL A 16 43.16 -0.69 -25.12
N PHE A 17 42.27 0.29 -24.96
CA PHE A 17 42.61 1.71 -25.01
C PHE A 17 42.77 2.26 -23.59
N PRO A 18 43.90 2.90 -23.24
CA PRO A 18 44.04 3.62 -21.99
C PRO A 18 43.20 4.92 -22.02
N PRO A 19 42.57 5.31 -20.89
CA PRO A 19 41.79 6.54 -20.83
C PRO A 19 42.70 7.78 -20.83
N PRO A 20 42.29 8.89 -21.48
CA PRO A 20 43.01 10.15 -21.41
C PRO A 20 42.96 10.75 -20.00
N SER A 21 44.12 11.21 -19.52
CA SER A 21 44.25 12.02 -18.30
C SER A 21 43.41 13.30 -18.44
N ARG A 22 42.44 13.45 -17.53
CA ARG A 22 41.56 14.60 -17.42
C ARG A 22 42.35 15.75 -16.78
N ALA A 23 42.54 16.83 -17.53
CA ALA A 23 43.05 18.07 -17.01
C ALA A 23 42.07 18.66 -15.98
N ASP A 24 42.62 19.19 -14.89
CA ASP A 24 41.90 19.91 -13.84
C ASP A 24 41.06 21.04 -14.43
N GLN A 25 39.75 20.80 -14.48
CA GLN A 25 38.76 21.82 -14.79
C GLN A 25 38.39 22.51 -13.46
N PRO A 26 38.55 23.85 -13.34
CA PRO A 26 38.17 24.55 -12.12
C PRO A 26 36.68 24.34 -11.81
N ALA A 27 36.42 23.90 -10.59
CA ALA A 27 35.10 23.57 -10.09
C ALA A 27 34.13 24.74 -10.27
N PRO A 28 32.97 24.56 -10.94
CA PRO A 28 31.92 25.55 -10.92
C PRO A 28 31.42 25.69 -9.48
N SER A 29 31.53 26.92 -8.95
CA SER A 29 30.99 27.33 -7.66
C SER A 29 29.60 26.75 -7.47
N ALA A 30 29.43 26.04 -6.35
CA ALA A 30 28.15 25.53 -5.90
C ALA A 30 27.15 26.67 -5.83
N SER A 31 26.34 26.80 -6.88
CA SER A 31 25.16 27.63 -6.86
C SER A 31 24.22 26.96 -5.87
N THR A 32 24.06 27.59 -4.71
CA THR A 32 23.14 27.20 -3.65
C THR A 32 21.75 27.13 -4.27
N ALA A 33 21.37 25.96 -4.75
CA ALA A 33 20.02 25.67 -5.20
C ALA A 33 19.11 25.99 -4.02
N GLY A 34 18.38 27.09 -4.13
CA GLY A 34 17.38 27.49 -3.15
C GLY A 34 16.48 26.29 -2.92
N ALA A 35 16.53 25.73 -1.72
CA ALA A 35 15.63 24.69 -1.30
C ALA A 35 14.22 25.25 -1.48
N VAL A 36 13.53 24.78 -2.53
CA VAL A 36 12.12 25.09 -2.76
C VAL A 36 11.40 24.69 -1.47
N PRO A 37 10.75 25.63 -0.77
CA PRO A 37 10.06 25.30 0.47
C PRO A 37 9.10 24.16 0.19
N SER A 38 9.29 23.02 0.86
CA SER A 38 8.32 21.93 0.77
C SER A 38 6.94 22.49 1.13
N PRO A 39 5.88 22.16 0.36
CA PRO A 39 4.53 22.65 0.65
C PRO A 39 4.21 22.34 2.11
N ARG A 40 4.01 23.38 2.92
CA ARG A 40 3.64 23.21 4.32
C ARG A 40 2.22 22.64 4.34
N VAL A 41 2.10 21.36 4.67
CA VAL A 41 0.80 20.70 4.83
C VAL A 41 0.08 21.38 5.99
N ARG A 42 -1.07 22.00 5.74
CA ARG A 42 -1.89 22.62 6.79
C ARG A 42 -2.38 21.58 7.78
N SER A 43 -2.12 21.82 9.06
CA SER A 43 -2.64 21.04 10.18
C SER A 43 -4.05 21.48 10.55
N LEU A 44 -4.97 20.53 10.68
CA LEU A 44 -6.33 20.82 11.12
C LEU A 44 -6.45 21.24 12.59
N VAL A 45 -5.46 20.88 13.40
CA VAL A 45 -5.43 21.24 14.83
C VAL A 45 -5.16 22.74 14.97
N ASP A 46 -4.24 23.27 14.16
CA ASP A 46 -3.83 24.69 14.22
C ASP A 46 -4.79 25.61 13.46
N HIS A 47 -5.46 25.08 12.44
CA HIS A 47 -6.34 25.83 11.55
C HIS A 47 -7.65 25.06 11.32
N PRO A 48 -8.55 24.99 12.32
CA PRO A 48 -9.79 24.26 12.21
C PRO A 48 -10.66 24.79 11.05
N PRO A 49 -11.52 23.94 10.46
CA PRO A 49 -12.39 24.35 9.38
C PRO A 49 -13.45 25.34 9.88
N PRO A 50 -13.96 26.22 8.99
CA PRO A 50 -15.06 27.13 9.34
C PRO A 50 -16.31 26.33 9.74
N ARG A 51 -17.12 26.90 10.62
CA ARG A 51 -18.35 26.24 11.14
C ARG A 51 -19.56 26.42 10.23
N GLU A 52 -19.55 27.45 9.41
CA GLU A 52 -20.63 27.74 8.47
C GLU A 52 -20.59 26.75 7.30
N LEU A 53 -21.75 26.17 6.98
CA LEU A 53 -21.86 25.25 5.85
C LEU A 53 -21.95 26.03 4.55
N SER A 54 -21.09 25.67 3.62
CA SER A 54 -21.01 26.19 2.28
C SER A 54 -21.41 25.10 1.26
N PRO A 55 -21.74 25.46 0.01
CA PRO A 55 -22.09 24.48 -1.01
C PRO A 55 -20.97 23.45 -1.27
N PRO A 56 -21.28 22.19 -1.61
CA PRO A 56 -20.27 21.18 -1.94
C PRO A 56 -19.29 21.67 -3.02
N PRO A 57 -17.97 21.42 -2.88
CA PRO A 57 -17.00 21.79 -3.92
C PRO A 57 -17.18 20.97 -5.20
N SER A 58 -16.83 21.56 -6.36
CA SER A 58 -16.80 20.87 -7.65
C SER A 58 -15.55 20.02 -7.82
N GLU A 59 -15.55 19.12 -8.80
CA GLU A 59 -14.40 18.26 -9.12
C GLU A 59 -13.16 19.09 -9.54
N GLU A 60 -13.37 20.17 -10.29
CA GLU A 60 -12.28 21.07 -10.71
C GLU A 60 -11.63 21.75 -9.49
N GLN A 61 -12.42 22.11 -8.48
CA GLN A 61 -11.88 22.68 -7.25
C GLN A 61 -11.00 21.65 -6.51
N TRP A 62 -11.42 20.38 -6.49
CA TRP A 62 -10.68 19.29 -5.86
C TRP A 62 -9.33 18.98 -6.50
N GLN A 63 -9.15 19.26 -7.80
CA GLN A 63 -7.87 19.08 -8.47
C GLN A 63 -6.77 20.00 -7.91
N SER A 64 -7.16 21.14 -7.35
CA SER A 64 -6.25 22.13 -6.74
C SER A 64 -6.31 22.15 -5.21
N ALA A 65 -7.05 21.22 -4.59
CA ALA A 65 -7.25 21.20 -3.15
C ALA A 65 -5.95 20.93 -2.39
N GLU A 66 -5.81 21.65 -1.28
CA GLU A 66 -4.67 21.49 -0.37
C GLU A 66 -4.75 20.14 0.35
N HIS A 67 -3.60 19.46 0.47
CA HIS A 67 -3.48 18.31 1.35
C HIS A 67 -3.41 18.78 2.80
N VAL A 68 -4.08 18.07 3.69
CA VAL A 68 -4.16 18.44 5.10
C VAL A 68 -3.63 17.33 6.00
N ALA A 69 -2.97 17.74 7.08
CA ALA A 69 -2.56 16.86 8.15
C ALA A 69 -3.68 16.80 9.20
N LEU A 70 -4.08 15.58 9.54
CA LEU A 70 -5.09 15.31 10.56
C LEU A 70 -4.41 15.09 11.92
N ALA A 71 -5.19 15.21 13.00
CA ALA A 71 -4.69 14.97 14.37
C ALA A 71 -4.12 13.55 14.57
N ARG A 72 -4.58 12.59 13.77
CA ARG A 72 -4.02 11.23 13.70
C ARG A 72 -3.55 10.97 12.28
N PRO A 73 -2.40 10.32 12.08
CA PRO A 73 -1.97 9.94 10.75
C PRO A 73 -3.00 8.99 10.12
N LEU A 74 -3.27 9.20 8.83
CA LEU A 74 -4.06 8.28 8.05
C LEU A 74 -3.29 7.00 7.79
N HIS A 75 -4.01 5.93 7.47
CA HIS A 75 -3.44 4.77 6.81
C HIS A 75 -2.63 5.20 5.58
N HIS A 76 -1.47 4.59 5.34
CA HIS A 76 -0.51 5.03 4.31
C HIS A 76 -1.07 5.03 2.87
N ARG A 77 -2.16 4.29 2.62
CA ARG A 77 -2.88 4.28 1.34
C ARG A 77 -3.98 5.33 1.23
N CYS A 78 -4.13 6.18 2.25
CA CYS A 78 -5.16 7.19 2.29
C CYS A 78 -4.54 8.58 2.36
N GLN A 79 -5.17 9.51 1.68
CA GLN A 79 -4.83 10.92 1.69
C GLN A 79 -6.06 11.76 2.02
N ALA A 80 -5.84 12.89 2.68
CA ALA A 80 -6.86 13.86 3.00
C ALA A 80 -6.58 15.18 2.28
N GLN A 81 -7.62 15.73 1.66
CA GLN A 81 -7.61 17.06 1.08
C GLN A 81 -8.78 17.87 1.63
N MET A 82 -8.63 19.19 1.61
CA MET A 82 -9.64 20.09 2.17
C MET A 82 -9.93 21.27 1.26
N ILE A 83 -11.20 21.63 1.19
CA ILE A 83 -11.67 22.90 0.62
C ILE A 83 -12.70 23.48 1.60
N ARG A 84 -12.35 24.60 2.25
CA ARG A 84 -13.16 25.20 3.33
C ARG A 84 -13.43 24.17 4.43
N GLU A 85 -14.67 23.79 4.70
CA GLU A 85 -15.07 22.78 5.68
C GLU A 85 -15.28 21.38 5.10
N TRP A 86 -15.14 21.22 3.78
CA TRP A 86 -15.29 19.93 3.12
C TRP A 86 -13.98 19.15 3.15
N LEU A 87 -14.05 17.93 3.67
CA LEU A 87 -12.94 16.99 3.68
C LEU A 87 -13.18 15.93 2.61
N ARG A 88 -12.17 15.70 1.76
CA ARG A 88 -12.09 14.53 0.89
C ARG A 88 -11.06 13.56 1.45
N VAL A 89 -11.49 12.34 1.78
CA VAL A 89 -10.62 11.23 2.12
C VAL A 89 -10.62 10.26 0.94
N ARG A 90 -9.47 10.11 0.29
CA ARG A 90 -9.26 9.17 -0.81
C ARG A 90 -8.36 8.04 -0.34
N CYS A 91 -8.76 6.79 -0.55
CA CYS A 91 -7.97 5.62 -0.19
C CYS A 91 -7.76 4.73 -1.42
N GLU A 92 -6.50 4.49 -1.77
CA GLU A 92 -6.08 3.61 -2.87
C GLU A 92 -6.00 2.17 -2.37
N MET A 93 -7.04 1.38 -2.56
CA MET A 93 -7.10 0.04 -1.98
C MET A 93 -7.73 -0.98 -2.92
N PHE A 94 -7.83 -2.22 -2.44
CA PHE A 94 -8.54 -3.34 -3.04
C PHE A 94 -9.89 -2.93 -3.67
N PRO A 95 -10.41 -3.72 -4.64
CA PRO A 95 -11.63 -3.38 -5.37
C PRO A 95 -12.75 -3.09 -4.38
N HIS A 96 -13.16 -1.83 -4.33
CA HIS A 96 -14.27 -1.41 -3.50
C HIS A 96 -15.56 -1.72 -4.25
N SER A 97 -16.44 -2.51 -3.65
CA SER A 97 -17.71 -2.94 -4.23
C SER A 97 -18.92 -2.33 -3.52
N GLY A 98 -18.70 -1.71 -2.36
CA GLY A 98 -19.77 -1.07 -1.62
C GLY A 98 -19.26 -0.14 -0.53
N ALA A 99 -20.18 0.63 0.03
CA ALA A 99 -19.93 1.45 1.20
C ALA A 99 -21.13 1.43 2.15
N VAL A 100 -20.86 1.55 3.44
CA VAL A 100 -21.86 1.67 4.50
C VAL A 100 -21.54 2.91 5.33
N VAL A 101 -22.55 3.75 5.57
CA VAL A 101 -22.44 4.93 6.43
C VAL A 101 -23.26 4.70 7.69
N LEU A 102 -22.62 4.83 8.84
CA LEU A 102 -23.26 4.83 10.16
C LEU A 102 -23.19 6.26 10.71
N GLY A 103 -24.35 6.87 10.93
CA GLY A 103 -24.50 8.28 11.30
C GLY A 103 -25.24 9.09 10.22
N PRO A 104 -25.24 10.43 10.31
CA PRO A 104 -25.91 11.27 9.32
C PRO A 104 -25.29 11.13 7.93
N THR A 105 -26.14 10.83 6.95
CA THR A 105 -25.77 10.66 5.54
C THR A 105 -25.91 11.94 4.73
N ASP A 106 -26.55 12.97 5.29
CA ASP A 106 -26.68 14.26 4.64
C ASP A 106 -25.30 14.83 4.32
N ASP A 107 -25.14 15.33 3.10
CA ASP A 107 -23.90 15.92 2.58
C ASP A 107 -22.71 14.95 2.52
N VAL A 108 -22.95 13.63 2.50
CA VAL A 108 -21.90 12.62 2.29
C VAL A 108 -21.94 12.12 0.85
N THR A 109 -20.85 12.35 0.11
CA THR A 109 -20.65 11.78 -1.22
C THR A 109 -19.63 10.65 -1.13
N ILE A 110 -19.96 9.50 -1.72
CA ILE A 110 -19.05 8.36 -1.79
C ILE A 110 -18.90 7.96 -3.25
N SER A 111 -17.65 7.91 -3.72
CA SER A 111 -17.30 7.46 -5.06
C SER A 111 -16.41 6.24 -4.97
N LEU A 112 -16.79 5.15 -5.62
CA LEU A 112 -15.98 3.93 -5.70
C LEU A 112 -15.52 3.78 -7.15
N HIS A 113 -14.22 3.83 -7.35
CA HIS A 113 -13.60 3.70 -8.65
C HIS A 113 -12.92 2.34 -8.73
N GLU A 114 -13.26 1.56 -9.75
CA GLU A 114 -12.62 0.30 -10.08
C GLU A 114 -11.50 0.55 -11.10
N ASN A 115 -10.38 -0.16 -11.00
CA ASN A 115 -9.35 -0.18 -12.05
C ASN A 115 -9.32 -1.55 -12.73
N ARG A 116 -10.03 -1.67 -13.85
CA ARG A 116 -10.15 -2.91 -14.63
C ARG A 116 -8.87 -3.36 -15.33
N GLU A 117 -7.86 -2.49 -15.42
CA GLU A 117 -6.57 -2.84 -16.01
C GLU A 117 -5.67 -3.57 -15.01
N LYS A 118 -5.99 -3.53 -13.72
CA LYS A 118 -5.25 -4.26 -12.69
C LYS A 118 -5.87 -5.64 -12.46
N PRO A 119 -5.07 -6.71 -12.29
CA PRO A 119 -5.56 -8.09 -12.13
C PRO A 119 -6.58 -8.31 -11.02
N LEU A 120 -6.60 -7.44 -10.02
CA LEU A 120 -7.51 -7.48 -8.87
C LEU A 120 -8.52 -6.31 -8.86
N GLY A 121 -8.68 -5.55 -9.94
CA GLY A 121 -9.62 -4.42 -9.95
C GLY A 121 -9.24 -3.24 -9.03
N VAL A 122 -7.99 -3.21 -8.52
CA VAL A 122 -7.51 -2.27 -7.47
C VAL A 122 -7.66 -0.83 -7.91
N GLY A 123 -8.72 -0.18 -7.45
CA GLY A 123 -8.99 1.22 -7.70
C GLY A 123 -8.84 2.08 -6.45
N HIS A 124 -9.80 2.97 -6.22
CA HIS A 124 -9.80 3.84 -5.04
C HIS A 124 -11.22 4.17 -4.62
N GLY A 125 -11.40 4.40 -3.33
CA GLY A 125 -12.62 4.93 -2.76
C GLY A 125 -12.40 6.36 -2.30
N GLU A 126 -13.37 7.23 -2.59
CA GLU A 126 -13.38 8.61 -2.13
C GLU A 126 -14.62 8.85 -1.27
N VAL A 127 -14.41 9.53 -0.15
CA VAL A 127 -15.48 9.96 0.74
C VAL A 127 -15.33 11.46 0.96
N ILE A 128 -16.38 12.20 0.63
CA ILE A 128 -16.44 13.66 0.76
C ILE A 128 -17.57 14.00 1.74
N PHE A 129 -17.26 14.81 2.75
CA PHE A 129 -18.26 15.27 3.72
C PHE A 129 -17.84 16.59 4.37
N PRO A 130 -18.79 17.42 4.84
CA PRO A 130 -18.47 18.61 5.61
C PRO A 130 -18.10 18.21 7.05
N MET A 131 -16.99 18.74 7.55
CA MET A 131 -16.61 18.62 8.95
C MET A 131 -17.29 19.73 9.74
N ARG A 132 -18.16 19.34 10.66
CA ARG A 132 -18.80 20.27 11.61
C ARG A 132 -18.90 19.61 12.98
N PRO A 133 -18.89 20.40 14.07
CA PRO A 133 -19.24 19.88 15.38
C PRO A 133 -20.63 19.23 15.35
N GLY A 134 -20.77 18.08 16.00
CA GLY A 134 -22.05 17.36 16.04
C GLY A 134 -21.91 15.84 15.99
N PRO A 135 -22.85 15.13 15.35
CA PRO A 135 -22.86 13.68 15.32
C PRO A 135 -21.60 13.10 14.65
N SER A 136 -21.10 12.03 15.23
CA SER A 136 -20.01 11.26 14.64
C SER A 136 -20.49 10.46 13.42
N ARG A 137 -19.56 10.14 12.53
CA ARG A 137 -19.78 9.28 11.37
C ARG A 137 -18.76 8.15 11.34
N LEU A 138 -19.21 6.97 10.95
CA LEU A 138 -18.35 5.84 10.64
C LEU A 138 -18.71 5.33 9.25
N ILE A 139 -17.74 5.34 8.35
CA ILE A 139 -17.93 5.04 6.93
C ILE A 139 -17.06 3.84 6.60
N HIS A 140 -17.68 2.72 6.25
CA HIS A 140 -16.98 1.52 5.82
C HIS A 140 -16.97 1.48 4.30
N LEU A 141 -15.78 1.43 3.71
CA LEU A 141 -15.61 1.07 2.31
C LEU A 141 -15.36 -0.42 2.27
N SER A 142 -16.23 -1.18 1.61
CA SER A 142 -16.16 -2.64 1.53
C SER A 142 -15.63 -3.08 0.18
N GLY A 143 -14.88 -4.18 0.18
CA GLY A 143 -14.53 -4.91 -1.03
C GLY A 143 -15.30 -6.22 -1.11
N VAL A 144 -15.33 -6.80 -2.30
CA VAL A 144 -15.80 -8.16 -2.53
C VAL A 144 -14.64 -8.93 -3.16
N PHE A 145 -14.39 -10.13 -2.64
CA PHE A 145 -13.55 -11.09 -3.33
C PHE A 145 -14.43 -11.99 -4.21
N GLU A 146 -14.06 -12.10 -5.48
CA GLU A 146 -14.54 -13.17 -6.34
C GLU A 146 -13.48 -14.26 -6.29
N ASP A 147 -13.82 -15.39 -5.68
CA ASP A 147 -12.97 -16.58 -5.67
C ASP A 147 -13.59 -17.69 -6.52
N LEU A 148 -12.75 -18.55 -7.07
CA LEU A 148 -12.97 -19.64 -8.03
C LEU A 148 -13.87 -20.79 -7.50
N GLY A 149 -15.01 -20.48 -6.89
CA GLY A 149 -16.00 -21.48 -6.47
C GLY A 149 -16.79 -21.17 -5.20
N ILE A 150 -16.56 -20.03 -4.53
CA ILE A 150 -17.32 -19.66 -3.31
C ILE A 150 -18.16 -18.39 -3.57
N PRO A 151 -19.46 -18.37 -3.19
CA PRO A 151 -20.30 -17.20 -3.37
C PRO A 151 -19.77 -16.00 -2.57
N TYR A 152 -19.56 -14.89 -3.29
CA TYR A 152 -19.09 -13.56 -2.87
C TYR A 152 -19.07 -13.29 -1.36
N TRP A 153 -17.87 -13.02 -0.83
CA TRP A 153 -17.71 -12.52 0.54
C TRP A 153 -17.41 -11.02 0.51
N ALA A 154 -18.24 -10.25 1.20
CA ALA A 154 -18.00 -8.83 1.44
C ALA A 154 -17.14 -8.66 2.70
N TYR A 155 -16.08 -7.88 2.60
CA TYR A 155 -15.23 -7.51 3.74
C TYR A 155 -15.13 -6.00 3.80
N VAL A 156 -15.00 -5.45 5.01
CA VAL A 156 -14.65 -4.02 5.15
C VAL A 156 -13.22 -3.88 4.64
N ALA A 157 -12.93 -3.00 3.68
CA ALA A 157 -11.56 -2.72 3.29
C ALA A 157 -10.96 -1.69 4.25
N ILE A 158 -11.66 -0.57 4.46
CA ILE A 158 -11.29 0.48 5.41
C ILE A 158 -12.51 1.07 6.10
N ALA A 159 -12.33 1.45 7.36
CA ALA A 159 -13.26 2.26 8.11
C ALA A 159 -12.69 3.68 8.28
N ILE A 160 -13.44 4.69 7.84
CA ILE A 160 -13.16 6.11 8.08
C ILE A 160 -14.07 6.56 9.21
N SER A 161 -13.50 6.95 10.35
CA SER A 161 -14.26 7.52 11.47
C SER A 161 -14.00 9.02 11.56
N PHE A 162 -15.09 9.79 11.62
CA PHE A 162 -15.09 11.22 11.89
C PHE A 162 -15.83 11.49 13.20
N GLN A 163 -15.20 12.28 14.07
CA GLN A 163 -15.78 12.73 15.33
C GLN A 163 -15.42 14.19 15.53
N TRP A 164 -16.41 15.03 15.83
CA TRP A 164 -16.15 16.39 16.29
C TRP A 164 -17.17 16.75 17.37
N PRO A 165 -16.91 16.38 18.63
CA PRO A 165 -17.80 16.71 19.73
C PRO A 165 -17.99 18.23 19.87
N GLU A 166 -19.16 18.65 20.34
CA GLU A 166 -19.43 20.06 20.59
C GLU A 166 -18.48 20.60 21.67
N GLY A 167 -17.90 21.78 21.42
CA GLY A 167 -16.91 22.39 22.32
C GLY A 167 -15.45 21.98 22.05
N GLU A 168 -15.20 20.92 21.27
CA GLU A 168 -13.84 20.54 20.90
C GLU A 168 -13.24 21.48 19.84
N PRO A 169 -11.95 21.83 19.93
CA PRO A 169 -11.33 22.82 19.04
C PRO A 169 -11.11 22.31 17.62
N SER A 170 -11.03 20.98 17.42
CA SER A 170 -10.73 20.38 16.12
C SER A 170 -11.38 18.99 15.97
N PRO A 171 -11.67 18.56 14.72
CA PRO A 171 -12.19 17.22 14.47
C PRO A 171 -11.11 16.14 14.60
N ILE A 172 -11.55 14.93 14.95
CA ILE A 172 -10.76 13.71 14.90
C ILE A 172 -11.22 12.91 13.69
N VAL A 173 -10.30 12.67 12.77
CA VAL A 173 -10.50 11.78 11.62
C VAL A 173 -9.48 10.66 11.73
N THR A 174 -9.95 9.43 11.64
CA THR A 174 -9.10 8.23 11.64
C THR A 174 -9.48 7.32 10.49
N THR A 175 -8.49 6.62 9.97
CA THR A 175 -8.69 5.53 9.01
C THR A 175 -8.16 4.25 9.62
N THR A 176 -9.03 3.26 9.74
CA THR A 176 -8.71 1.96 10.32
C THR A 176 -8.89 0.91 9.23
N PRO A 177 -7.83 0.27 8.73
CA PRO A 177 -7.99 -0.87 7.85
C PRO A 177 -8.71 -1.99 8.61
N ASN A 178 -9.54 -2.78 7.93
CA ASN A 178 -10.10 -4.01 8.52
C ASN A 178 -8.96 -4.93 8.98
N ALA A 179 -9.22 -5.76 10.00
CA ALA A 179 -8.42 -6.91 10.40
C ALA A 179 -7.83 -7.76 9.26
N PHE A 180 -8.54 -7.93 8.15
CA PHE A 180 -8.01 -8.59 6.95
C PHE A 180 -6.75 -7.91 6.37
N GLN A 181 -6.59 -6.61 6.62
CA GLN A 181 -5.40 -5.81 6.33
C GLN A 181 -4.58 -5.46 7.58
N ARG A 182 -5.03 -5.81 8.80
CA ARG A 182 -4.39 -5.38 10.06
C ARG A 182 -2.96 -5.88 10.20
N ASP A 183 -2.59 -6.87 9.42
CA ASP A 183 -1.20 -7.22 9.19
C ASP A 183 -1.09 -7.60 7.71
N TRP A 184 -0.25 -6.89 6.97
CA TRP A 184 0.38 -7.38 5.75
C TRP A 184 1.90 -7.28 5.92
N LEU A 185 2.58 -7.99 6.83
CA LEU A 185 2.21 -8.64 8.09
C LEU A 185 3.34 -8.34 9.05
N MET A 186 3.11 -7.44 10.00
CA MET A 186 4.12 -7.07 10.99
C MET A 186 5.42 -6.55 10.37
N GLY A 187 5.36 -5.81 9.25
CA GLY A 187 6.49 -5.17 8.56
C GLY A 187 7.14 -5.97 7.44
N MET A 188 6.55 -7.08 6.96
CA MET A 188 7.05 -7.80 5.78
C MET A 188 6.43 -7.27 4.48
N HIS A 189 7.28 -6.87 3.54
CA HIS A 189 6.88 -6.56 2.16
C HIS A 189 6.95 -7.85 1.36
N LEU A 190 5.83 -8.34 0.86
CA LEU A 190 5.77 -9.60 0.14
C LEU A 190 5.73 -9.37 -1.37
N GLY A 191 6.15 -10.39 -2.11
CA GLY A 191 6.08 -10.41 -3.56
C GLY A 191 6.53 -11.74 -4.10
N THR A 192 6.91 -11.79 -5.37
CA THR A 192 7.29 -13.03 -6.04
C THR A 192 8.79 -13.27 -6.00
N SER A 193 9.20 -14.52 -6.22
CA SER A 193 10.61 -14.88 -6.43
C SER A 193 11.25 -14.16 -7.62
N GLU A 194 10.46 -13.76 -8.63
CA GLU A 194 10.94 -12.96 -9.78
C GLU A 194 11.29 -11.53 -9.34
N GLU A 195 10.39 -10.88 -8.60
CA GLU A 195 10.62 -9.56 -8.04
C GLU A 195 11.80 -9.56 -7.07
N GLY A 196 11.92 -10.62 -6.26
CA GLY A 196 13.06 -10.82 -5.36
C GLY A 196 14.37 -10.94 -6.13
N LYS A 197 14.39 -11.73 -7.21
CA LYS A 197 15.56 -11.86 -8.10
C LYS A 197 15.92 -10.51 -8.74
N ALA A 198 14.93 -9.75 -9.20
CA ALA A 198 15.14 -8.41 -9.75
C ALA A 198 15.74 -7.44 -8.72
N LYS A 199 15.48 -7.65 -7.43
CA LYS A 199 16.07 -6.92 -6.30
C LYS A 199 17.41 -7.50 -5.79
N GLY A 200 17.94 -8.53 -6.43
CA GLY A 200 19.19 -9.18 -6.02
C GLY A 200 19.08 -10.02 -4.74
N LEU A 201 17.87 -10.42 -4.34
CA LEU A 201 17.66 -11.29 -3.19
C LEU A 201 18.07 -12.73 -3.53
N PRO A 202 18.60 -13.49 -2.54
CA PRO A 202 19.01 -14.87 -2.77
C PRO A 202 17.79 -15.72 -3.11
N THR A 203 17.82 -16.36 -4.27
CA THR A 203 16.82 -17.36 -4.66
C THR A 203 17.35 -18.76 -4.38
N HIS A 204 16.46 -19.69 -4.06
CA HIS A 204 16.85 -21.05 -3.75
C HIS A 204 17.27 -21.80 -5.03
N HIS A 205 18.45 -22.43 -5.01
CA HIS A 205 18.84 -23.37 -6.08
C HIS A 205 17.80 -24.50 -6.17
N GLY A 206 16.99 -24.48 -7.25
CA GLY A 206 15.89 -25.40 -7.48
C GLY A 206 14.49 -24.75 -7.54
N SER A 207 14.34 -23.50 -7.08
CA SER A 207 13.08 -22.76 -7.18
C SER A 207 13.02 -21.87 -8.43
N GLU A 208 13.56 -22.33 -9.57
CA GLU A 208 13.41 -21.62 -10.86
C GLU A 208 11.95 -21.57 -11.33
N ARG A 209 11.06 -22.29 -10.64
CA ARG A 209 9.62 -22.07 -10.73
C ARG A 209 9.32 -20.62 -10.29
N LEU A 210 8.99 -19.83 -11.29
CA LEU A 210 8.56 -18.45 -11.19
C LEU A 210 7.27 -18.37 -10.35
N GLY A 211 7.14 -17.32 -9.53
CA GLY A 211 5.88 -17.00 -8.83
C GLY A 211 5.75 -17.48 -7.38
N TYR A 212 6.77 -18.07 -6.76
CA TYR A 212 6.69 -18.41 -5.34
C TYR A 212 6.65 -17.15 -4.46
N PRO A 213 5.79 -17.12 -3.43
CA PRO A 213 5.78 -16.02 -2.47
C PRO A 213 7.09 -15.88 -1.70
N MET A 214 7.60 -14.65 -1.62
CA MET A 214 8.84 -14.29 -0.96
C MET A 214 8.67 -12.98 -0.17
N VAL A 215 9.40 -12.87 0.94
CA VAL A 215 9.62 -11.62 1.66
C VAL A 215 10.64 -10.77 0.89
N LEU A 216 10.20 -9.67 0.28
CA LEU A 216 11.04 -8.73 -0.45
C LEU A 216 11.78 -7.75 0.46
N ALA A 217 11.19 -7.37 1.58
CA ALA A 217 11.79 -6.50 2.58
C ALA A 217 11.14 -6.72 3.95
N VAL A 218 11.84 -6.34 5.02
CA VAL A 218 11.27 -6.31 6.37
C VAL A 218 11.62 -4.98 7.02
N ASP A 219 10.62 -4.27 7.53
CA ASP A 219 10.79 -3.02 8.25
C ASP A 219 11.52 -3.27 9.57
N SER A 220 12.56 -2.48 9.85
CA SER A 220 13.35 -2.60 11.08
C SER A 220 12.50 -2.34 12.32
N GLY A 221 12.63 -3.19 13.34
CA GLY A 221 11.86 -3.05 14.58
C GLY A 221 10.37 -3.37 14.42
N SER A 222 9.96 -3.93 13.28
CA SER A 222 8.63 -4.49 13.10
C SER A 222 8.49 -5.81 13.86
N LEU A 223 7.26 -6.29 14.04
CA LEU A 223 7.05 -7.53 14.79
C LEU A 223 7.54 -8.75 13.98
N ALA A 224 7.59 -8.68 12.64
CA ALA A 224 8.20 -9.70 11.78
C ALA A 224 9.74 -9.68 11.85
N ASP A 225 10.36 -8.49 11.92
CA ASP A 225 11.80 -8.38 12.15
C ASP A 225 12.19 -9.02 13.49
N ARG A 226 11.44 -8.69 14.56
CA ARG A 226 11.60 -9.31 15.89
C ARG A 226 11.33 -10.80 15.90
N ALA A 227 10.39 -11.27 15.08
CA ALA A 227 10.10 -12.69 14.92
C ALA A 227 11.11 -13.41 13.99
N GLY A 228 12.04 -12.69 13.37
CA GLY A 228 13.19 -13.25 12.64
C GLY A 228 13.01 -13.39 11.13
N ALA A 229 11.96 -12.80 10.55
CA ALA A 229 11.77 -12.69 9.11
C ALA A 229 12.83 -11.78 8.49
N ARG A 230 13.34 -12.10 7.30
CA ARG A 230 14.25 -11.24 6.52
C ARG A 230 13.90 -11.29 5.04
N ALA A 231 14.39 -10.29 4.31
CA ALA A 231 14.34 -10.30 2.85
C ALA A 231 15.00 -11.57 2.28
N GLY A 232 14.37 -12.18 1.28
CA GLY A 232 14.77 -13.45 0.68
C GLY A 232 14.17 -14.70 1.35
N ASP A 233 13.41 -14.55 2.44
CA ASP A 233 12.66 -15.67 3.01
C ASP A 233 11.50 -16.05 2.09
N TYR A 234 11.40 -17.32 1.71
CA TYR A 234 10.24 -17.87 1.04
C TYR A 234 9.14 -18.15 2.04
N ILE A 235 7.89 -17.84 1.70
CA ILE A 235 6.75 -18.13 2.56
C ILE A 235 6.08 -19.41 2.10
N ASN A 236 5.89 -20.30 3.06
CA ASN A 236 5.10 -21.50 2.92
C ASN A 236 4.02 -21.50 4.03
N LEU A 237 2.81 -21.97 3.71
CA LEU A 237 1.72 -22.13 4.67
C LEU A 237 1.36 -23.60 4.66
N SER A 238 1.80 -24.34 5.69
CA SER A 238 1.62 -25.80 5.82
C SER A 238 2.53 -26.65 4.89
N GLN A 239 2.22 -27.96 4.75
CA GLN A 239 2.90 -28.87 3.81
C GLN A 239 2.41 -28.69 2.36
N GLU A 240 1.42 -27.83 2.13
CA GLU A 240 0.87 -27.55 0.81
C GLU A 240 1.61 -26.39 0.15
N SER A 241 1.97 -26.56 -1.12
CA SER A 241 2.60 -25.48 -1.89
C SER A 241 1.59 -24.38 -2.18
N LEU A 242 1.88 -23.18 -1.70
CA LEU A 242 1.13 -21.97 -2.07
C LEU A 242 1.30 -21.68 -3.55
N ARG A 243 0.20 -21.36 -4.23
CA ARG A 243 0.16 -21.09 -5.67
C ARG A 243 0.44 -19.63 -6.04
N GLY A 244 0.41 -18.74 -5.06
CA GLY A 244 0.64 -17.30 -5.27
C GLY A 244 0.40 -16.48 -4.01
N MET A 245 0.55 -15.15 -4.16
CA MET A 245 0.36 -14.20 -3.08
C MET A 245 -1.08 -14.14 -2.56
N ASP A 246 -2.06 -14.33 -3.42
CA ASP A 246 -3.48 -14.26 -3.05
C ASP A 246 -3.86 -15.36 -2.05
N GLU A 247 -3.35 -16.58 -2.24
CA GLU A 247 -3.58 -17.71 -1.31
C GLU A 247 -2.98 -17.45 0.09
N ILE A 248 -1.89 -16.68 0.18
CA ILE A 248 -1.35 -16.26 1.48
C ILE A 248 -2.32 -15.32 2.16
N HIS A 249 -2.80 -14.29 1.46
CA HIS A 249 -3.70 -13.31 2.05
C HIS A 249 -4.98 -13.97 2.53
N GLU A 250 -5.52 -14.87 1.72
CA GLU A 250 -6.71 -15.65 2.04
C GLU A 250 -6.48 -16.48 3.31
N ARG A 251 -5.50 -17.39 3.32
CA ARG A 251 -5.29 -18.29 4.47
C ARG A 251 -4.97 -17.58 5.77
N ILE A 252 -4.26 -16.46 5.71
CA ILE A 252 -3.96 -15.64 6.90
C ILE A 252 -5.24 -15.04 7.46
N ALA A 253 -6.10 -14.56 6.57
CA ALA A 253 -7.23 -13.78 6.98
C ALA A 253 -8.44 -14.63 7.38
N PHE A 254 -8.49 -15.89 6.95
CA PHE A 254 -9.44 -16.90 7.43
C PHE A 254 -8.92 -17.79 8.57
N GLN A 255 -7.74 -17.52 9.13
CA GLN A 255 -7.26 -18.27 10.30
C GLN A 255 -7.98 -17.82 11.57
N ASP A 256 -8.81 -18.72 12.13
CA ASP A 256 -9.38 -18.55 13.46
C ASP A 256 -8.31 -18.81 14.53
N GLY A 257 -8.02 -17.79 15.35
CA GLY A 257 -7.11 -17.91 16.48
C GLY A 257 -6.44 -16.60 16.87
N ASP A 258 -5.61 -16.65 17.92
CA ASP A 258 -4.86 -15.49 18.42
C ASP A 258 -3.48 -15.36 17.73
N SER A 259 -3.17 -16.20 16.74
CA SER A 259 -1.91 -16.17 15.99
C SER A 259 -1.98 -16.90 14.65
N VAL A 260 -1.20 -16.42 13.68
CA VAL A 260 -0.94 -17.06 12.39
C VAL A 260 0.42 -17.72 12.39
N LYS A 261 0.50 -18.94 11.84
CA LYS A 261 1.77 -19.66 11.64
C LYS A 261 2.19 -19.59 10.17
N LEU A 262 3.24 -18.84 9.86
CA LEU A 262 3.94 -18.92 8.58
C LEU A 262 5.13 -19.88 8.68
N ILE A 263 5.47 -20.57 7.61
CA ILE A 263 6.70 -21.35 7.51
C ILE A 263 7.64 -20.57 6.59
N LEU A 264 8.69 -19.98 7.15
CA LEU A 264 9.71 -19.28 6.38
C LEU A 264 10.84 -20.25 5.98
N GLN A 265 11.29 -20.17 4.74
CA GLN A 265 12.43 -20.93 4.25
C GLN A 265 13.54 -20.00 3.75
N ARG A 266 14.77 -20.19 4.24
CA ARG A 266 15.98 -19.46 3.83
C ARG A 266 17.13 -20.41 3.63
N GLY A 267 17.51 -20.67 2.39
CA GLY A 267 18.38 -21.82 2.13
C GLY A 267 17.74 -23.09 2.73
N ALA A 268 18.56 -24.07 3.11
CA ALA A 268 18.05 -25.31 3.68
C ALA A 268 17.30 -25.15 5.03
N ALA A 269 17.29 -23.96 5.65
CA ALA A 269 16.64 -23.73 6.93
C ALA A 269 15.15 -23.43 6.76
N ILE A 270 14.31 -24.24 7.41
CA ILE A 270 12.87 -24.04 7.52
C ILE A 270 12.56 -23.60 8.95
N ARG A 271 11.82 -22.51 9.13
CA ARG A 271 11.51 -21.93 10.43
C ARG A 271 10.04 -21.53 10.54
N PRO A 272 9.30 -22.02 11.54
CA PRO A 272 7.97 -21.50 11.81
C PRO A 272 8.08 -20.08 12.38
N LEU A 273 7.19 -19.22 11.93
CA LEU A 273 7.04 -17.84 12.34
C LEU A 273 5.62 -17.67 12.85
N TRP A 274 5.48 -17.42 14.15
CA TRP A 274 4.19 -17.19 14.78
C TRP A 274 3.95 -15.69 14.89
N LEU A 275 2.91 -15.22 14.23
CA LEU A 275 2.51 -13.82 14.19
C LEU A 275 1.24 -13.69 15.04
N PRO A 276 1.26 -13.01 16.19
CA PRO A 276 0.06 -12.88 17.01
C PRO A 276 -1.01 -12.05 16.28
N LEU A 277 -2.20 -12.62 16.12
CA LEU A 277 -3.41 -11.93 15.67
C LEU A 277 -4.02 -11.25 16.91
N ARG A 278 -3.48 -10.09 17.32
CA ARG A 278 -4.14 -9.34 18.41
C ARG A 278 -5.49 -8.83 17.92
N ARG A 279 -6.57 -9.22 18.61
CA ARG A 279 -7.92 -8.65 18.43
C ARG A 279 -7.97 -7.20 18.87
#